data_AF-A0A0F9XX88-F1
#
_entry.id   AF-A0A0F9XX88-F1
#
_cell.length_a   1.000
_cell.length_b   1.000
_cell.length_c   1.000
_cell.angle_alpha   90.00
_cell.angle_beta   90.00
_cell.angle_gamma   90.00
#
_symmetry.space_group_name_H-M   'P 1'
#
loop_
_entity.id
_entity.type
_entity.pdbx_description
1 polymer ?
#
loop_
_entity_poly.entity_id
_entity_poly.type
_entity_poly.pdbx_seq_one_letter_code
_entity_poly.pdbx_strand_id
1 'polypeptide(L)'
;MNKRLSMILNIAWAITLLLVCANFTDGAKKDSAAQNPEFVKVLDGESLVNGTIYDDQNVIPAKQISFSGHSKIGGVRRESDDSINVLDLTKIKEIKILNENYMSPRYQDKEYILVEVTAINGAITKDLLVPRDVVICAISKETEMEKAWYLKKLSKIDIDLNGKPQVVEAPKGVVKQTN
;
A
#
# COMPACT_ATOMS: atom_id res chain seq x y z
N MET A 1 -48.88 -60.78 11.45
CA MET A 1 -49.21 -59.73 10.45
C MET A 1 -49.02 -58.35 11.09
N ASN A 2 -48.26 -57.37 10.62
CA ASN A 2 -47.23 -57.23 9.58
C ASN A 2 -46.32 -56.07 10.03
N LYS A 3 -45.41 -56.31 10.99
CA LYS A 3 -44.42 -55.30 11.45
C LYS A 3 -43.19 -55.18 10.54
N ARG A 4 -43.27 -55.65 9.29
CA ARG A 4 -42.16 -55.67 8.33
C ARG A 4 -42.35 -54.75 7.12
N LEU A 5 -43.43 -53.97 7.07
CA LEU A 5 -43.70 -53.05 5.96
C LEU A 5 -43.39 -51.56 6.24
N SER A 6 -43.15 -51.14 7.49
CA SER A 6 -42.80 -49.72 7.76
C SER A 6 -41.29 -49.44 7.77
N MET A 7 -40.45 -50.42 7.39
CA MET A 7 -38.99 -50.28 7.39
C MET A 7 -38.40 -50.12 5.98
N ILE A 8 -39.23 -50.13 4.94
CA ILE A 8 -38.81 -49.95 3.53
C ILE A 8 -39.13 -48.52 3.03
N LEU A 9 -39.92 -47.73 3.77
CA LEU A 9 -40.29 -46.36 3.38
C LEU A 9 -39.37 -45.26 3.95
N ASN A 10 -38.28 -45.61 4.64
CA ASN A 10 -37.27 -44.64 5.13
C ASN A 10 -35.92 -44.74 4.43
N ILE A 11 -35.80 -45.57 3.39
CA ILE A 11 -34.55 -45.73 2.61
C ILE A 11 -34.66 -45.03 1.24
N ALA A 12 -35.85 -44.58 0.85
CA ALA A 12 -36.09 -43.88 -0.41
C ALA A 12 -36.00 -42.34 -0.33
N TRP A 13 -35.67 -41.77 0.83
CA TRP A 13 -35.36 -40.34 1.01
C TRP A 13 -33.88 -40.07 1.35
N ALA A 14 -33.04 -41.10 1.29
CA ALA A 14 -31.59 -40.97 1.50
C ALA A 14 -30.79 -41.04 0.18
N ILE A 15 -31.45 -41.24 -0.96
CA ILE A 15 -30.83 -41.37 -2.30
C ILE A 15 -31.27 -40.21 -3.21
N THR A 16 -31.50 -39.03 -2.62
CA THR A 16 -31.65 -37.75 -3.33
C THR A 16 -30.74 -36.68 -2.72
N LEU A 17 -29.59 -37.10 -2.19
CA LEU A 17 -28.56 -36.22 -1.62
C LEU A 17 -27.16 -36.58 -2.16
N LEU A 18 -27.10 -36.94 -3.44
CA LEU A 18 -25.86 -37.41 -4.08
C LEU A 18 -25.75 -36.95 -5.54
N LEU A 19 -26.16 -35.70 -5.83
CA LEU A 19 -25.96 -35.07 -7.15
C LEU A 19 -26.10 -33.52 -7.12
N VAL A 20 -25.53 -32.86 -6.10
CA VAL A 20 -25.16 -31.43 -6.17
C VAL A 20 -23.78 -31.24 -5.54
N CYS A 21 -22.79 -31.97 -6.05
CA CYS A 21 -21.36 -31.74 -5.75
C CYS A 21 -20.54 -31.61 -7.05
N ALA A 22 -21.15 -31.08 -8.11
CA ALA A 22 -20.45 -30.74 -9.33
C ALA A 22 -20.83 -29.32 -9.70
N ASN A 23 -19.82 -28.46 -9.83
CA ASN A 23 -19.86 -27.04 -10.20
C ASN A 23 -19.87 -26.04 -9.02
N PHE A 24 -18.87 -26.15 -8.14
CA PHE A 24 -17.90 -25.06 -8.09
C PHE A 24 -16.54 -25.73 -8.14
N THR A 25 -16.03 -25.83 -9.37
CA THR A 25 -14.60 -25.97 -9.59
C THR A 25 -13.94 -24.97 -8.67
N ASP A 26 -13.17 -25.54 -7.77
CA ASP A 26 -12.11 -24.97 -6.97
C ASP A 26 -11.21 -24.19 -7.95
N GLY A 27 -11.66 -22.98 -8.28
CA GLY A 27 -10.77 -21.94 -8.73
C GLY A 27 -9.96 -21.68 -7.48
N ALA A 28 -8.87 -22.44 -7.33
CA ALA A 28 -7.75 -22.03 -6.51
C ALA A 28 -7.58 -20.56 -6.87
N LYS A 29 -8.07 -19.67 -5.98
CA LYS A 29 -7.57 -18.32 -5.97
C LYS A 29 -6.10 -18.57 -5.91
N LYS A 30 -5.41 -18.23 -7.00
CA LYS A 30 -3.98 -17.96 -6.92
C LYS A 30 -3.90 -17.12 -5.66
N ASP A 31 -3.41 -17.71 -4.58
CA ASP A 31 -2.83 -16.94 -3.51
C ASP A 31 -1.91 -16.02 -4.29
N SER A 32 -2.32 -14.76 -4.41
CA SER A 32 -1.52 -13.74 -5.07
C SER A 32 -0.30 -13.70 -4.20
N ALA A 33 0.70 -14.53 -4.54
CA ALA A 33 1.94 -14.68 -3.80
C ALA A 33 2.36 -13.26 -3.52
N ALA A 34 2.36 -12.89 -2.24
CA ALA A 34 2.44 -11.49 -1.82
C ALA A 34 3.54 -10.85 -2.65
N GLN A 35 3.15 -9.98 -3.59
CA GLN A 35 4.11 -9.46 -4.54
C GLN A 35 5.15 -8.71 -3.72
N ASN A 36 6.43 -8.96 -3.96
CA ASN A 36 7.44 -8.16 -3.31
C ASN A 36 7.34 -6.73 -3.85
N PRO A 37 7.52 -5.70 -3.00
CA PRO A 37 7.51 -4.33 -3.48
C PRO A 37 8.63 -4.16 -4.53
N GLU A 38 8.27 -3.62 -5.70
CA GLU A 38 9.21 -3.36 -6.78
C GLU A 38 9.74 -1.93 -6.68
N PHE A 39 11.05 -1.76 -6.89
CA PHE A 39 11.65 -0.43 -6.92
C PHE A 39 11.28 0.28 -8.22
N VAL A 40 10.75 1.50 -8.08
CA VAL A 40 10.48 2.40 -9.19
C VAL A 40 11.28 3.67 -8.96
N LYS A 41 12.13 4.01 -9.93
CA LYS A 41 12.90 5.25 -9.91
C LYS A 41 11.97 6.45 -9.95
N VAL A 42 12.37 7.55 -9.28
CA VAL A 42 11.64 8.81 -9.33
C VAL A 42 11.49 9.28 -10.78
N LEU A 43 10.26 9.59 -11.17
CA LEU A 43 9.93 9.98 -12.54
C LEU A 43 10.40 11.39 -12.86
N ASP A 44 10.58 11.67 -14.15
CA ASP A 44 10.90 13.01 -14.62
C ASP A 44 9.79 14.00 -14.22
N GLY A 45 10.19 15.20 -13.76
CA GLY A 45 9.27 16.24 -13.28
C GLY A 45 8.81 16.06 -11.83
N GLU A 46 9.11 14.94 -11.18
CA GLU A 46 8.83 14.74 -9.75
C GLU A 46 9.91 15.39 -8.87
N SER A 47 9.53 15.68 -7.63
CA SER A 47 10.45 16.25 -6.63
C SER A 47 11.26 15.16 -5.94
N LEU A 48 12.58 15.35 -5.90
CA LEU A 48 13.51 14.53 -5.13
C LEU A 48 13.44 14.94 -3.66
N VAL A 49 13.10 13.97 -2.82
CA VAL A 49 13.00 14.14 -1.38
C VAL A 49 14.03 13.24 -0.70
N ASN A 50 14.69 13.76 0.32
CA ASN A 50 15.65 13.01 1.13
C ASN A 50 15.09 12.81 2.54
N GLY A 51 15.65 11.88 3.29
CA GLY A 51 15.15 11.63 4.63
C GLY A 51 15.78 10.41 5.29
N THR A 52 15.06 9.87 6.27
CA THR A 52 15.41 8.65 6.99
C THR A 52 14.19 7.75 7.05
N ILE A 53 14.35 6.51 6.64
CA ILE A 53 13.32 5.48 6.69
C ILE A 53 13.58 4.59 7.90
N TYR A 54 12.54 4.33 8.69
CA TYR A 54 12.59 3.47 9.86
C TYR A 54 11.71 2.25 9.58
N ASP A 55 12.34 1.08 9.50
CA ASP A 55 11.65 -0.20 9.60
C ASP A 55 11.85 -0.77 11.01
N ASP A 56 11.27 -1.93 11.29
CA ASP A 56 11.29 -2.52 12.63
C ASP A 56 12.70 -2.87 13.15
N GLN A 57 13.70 -2.90 12.27
CA GLN A 57 15.06 -3.35 12.59
C GLN A 57 16.15 -2.33 12.26
N ASN A 58 15.87 -1.38 11.36
CA ASN A 58 16.88 -0.54 10.73
C ASN A 58 16.45 0.92 10.68
N VAL A 59 17.45 1.79 10.79
CA VAL A 59 17.36 3.22 10.51
C VAL A 59 18.18 3.46 9.25
N ILE A 60 17.52 3.89 8.18
CA ILE A 60 18.13 3.93 6.84
C ILE A 60 18.12 5.36 6.33
N PRO A 61 19.27 6.07 6.38
CA PRO A 61 19.43 7.35 5.70
C PRO A 61 19.24 7.15 4.19
N ALA A 62 18.30 7.88 3.60
CA ALA A 62 17.86 7.65 2.24
C ALA A 62 17.76 8.94 1.41
N LYS A 63 17.92 8.79 0.10
CA LYS A 63 17.74 9.84 -0.90
C LYS A 63 16.74 9.39 -1.97
N GLN A 64 16.12 10.35 -2.65
CA GLN A 64 15.11 10.09 -3.69
C GLN A 64 13.91 9.25 -3.19
N ILE A 65 13.42 9.56 -1.98
CA ILE A 65 12.24 8.92 -1.39
C ILE A 65 11.00 9.26 -2.24
N SER A 66 10.21 8.26 -2.59
CA SER A 66 8.99 8.40 -3.39
C SER A 66 7.94 7.32 -3.11
N PHE A 67 6.70 7.60 -3.47
CA PHE A 67 5.61 6.63 -3.58
C PHE A 67 5.63 6.01 -4.98
N SER A 68 6.26 4.84 -5.14
CA SER A 68 6.41 4.16 -6.44
C SER A 68 6.87 5.10 -7.57
N GLY A 69 7.88 5.93 -7.31
CA GLY A 69 8.42 6.90 -8.29
C GLY A 69 7.75 8.28 -8.28
N HIS A 70 6.68 8.49 -7.53
CA HIS A 70 5.98 9.78 -7.41
C HIS A 70 6.26 10.48 -6.07
N SER A 71 6.27 11.82 -6.05
CA SER A 71 6.35 12.60 -4.80
C SER A 71 5.03 12.67 -4.04
N LYS A 72 3.93 12.25 -4.68
CA LYS A 72 2.57 12.38 -4.17
C LYS A 72 1.78 11.10 -4.31
N ILE A 73 0.84 10.92 -3.40
CA ILE A 73 -0.14 9.84 -3.48
C ILE A 73 -1.54 10.35 -3.15
N GLY A 74 -2.51 9.97 -3.99
CA GLY A 74 -3.92 10.26 -3.79
C GLY A 74 -4.66 9.16 -3.04
N GLY A 75 -5.97 9.35 -2.86
CA GLY A 75 -6.82 8.33 -2.24
C GLY A 75 -6.64 8.21 -0.71
N VAL A 76 -5.93 9.15 -0.10
CA VAL A 76 -5.76 9.22 1.36
C VAL A 76 -7.05 9.77 1.96
N ARG A 77 -7.70 9.01 2.83
CA ARG A 77 -8.97 9.43 3.46
C ARG A 77 -8.73 9.89 4.88
N ARG A 78 -9.76 10.45 5.50
CA ARG A 78 -9.75 10.81 6.90
C ARG A 78 -10.83 10.04 7.65
N GLU A 79 -10.51 9.53 8.83
CA GLU A 79 -11.51 8.80 9.62
C GLU A 79 -12.58 9.74 10.20
N SER A 80 -12.29 11.03 10.40
CA SER A 80 -13.24 12.00 10.98
C SER A 80 -14.21 12.66 10.00
N ASP A 81 -13.93 12.68 8.69
CA ASP A 81 -14.77 13.33 7.67
C ASP A 81 -14.79 12.57 6.33
N ASP A 82 -15.47 13.07 5.31
CA ASP A 82 -15.56 12.43 3.98
C ASP A 82 -14.51 12.94 2.97
N SER A 83 -13.46 13.61 3.44
CA SER A 83 -12.45 14.17 2.56
C SER A 83 -11.56 13.08 1.93
N ILE A 84 -11.20 13.30 0.66
CA ILE A 84 -10.16 12.55 -0.04
C ILE A 84 -9.02 13.53 -0.28
N ASN A 85 -7.87 13.21 0.27
CA ASN A 85 -6.68 14.03 0.33
C ASN A 85 -5.59 13.46 -0.58
N VAL A 86 -4.64 14.32 -0.89
CA VAL A 86 -3.37 13.97 -1.54
C VAL A 86 -2.26 14.22 -0.54
N LEU A 87 -1.46 13.19 -0.30
CA LEU A 87 -0.27 13.27 0.54
C LEU A 87 0.92 13.62 -0.35
N ASP A 88 1.66 14.68 0.00
CA ASP A 88 2.76 15.24 -0.79
C ASP A 88 4.03 15.29 0.07
N LEU A 89 5.03 14.48 -0.29
CA LEU A 89 6.28 14.34 0.48
C LEU A 89 7.01 15.68 0.64
N THR A 90 6.83 16.62 -0.28
CA THR A 90 7.47 17.94 -0.21
C THR A 90 6.88 18.85 0.88
N LYS A 91 5.71 18.49 1.41
CA LYS A 91 4.96 19.27 2.41
C LYS A 91 4.87 18.57 3.76
N ILE A 92 5.59 17.47 3.91
CA ILE A 92 5.54 16.61 5.09
C ILE A 92 6.92 16.57 5.73
N LYS A 93 6.93 16.59 7.06
CA LYS A 93 8.12 16.39 7.87
C LYS A 93 8.23 14.94 8.34
N GLU A 94 7.11 14.32 8.70
CA GLU A 94 7.10 12.96 9.24
C GLU A 94 5.81 12.22 8.83
N ILE A 95 5.95 10.94 8.49
CA ILE A 95 4.85 9.99 8.37
C ILE A 95 5.12 8.89 9.39
N LYS A 96 4.21 8.69 10.34
CA LYS A 96 4.30 7.66 11.37
C LYS A 96 3.15 6.67 11.21
N ILE A 97 3.47 5.39 11.16
CA ILE A 97 2.48 4.34 11.01
C ILE A 97 1.94 4.01 12.41
N LEU A 98 0.63 4.20 12.61
CA LEU A 98 -0.04 3.94 13.88
C LEU A 98 -0.63 2.54 13.93
N ASN A 99 -1.20 2.07 12.82
CA ASN A 99 -1.74 0.72 12.69
C ASN A 99 -1.63 0.24 11.23
N GLU A 100 -0.80 -0.79 11.01
CA GLU A 100 -0.56 -1.37 9.68
C GLU A 100 -1.76 -2.14 9.11
N ASN A 101 -2.68 -2.59 9.97
CA ASN A 101 -3.83 -3.41 9.61
C ASN A 101 -5.14 -2.77 10.06
N TYR A 102 -5.30 -1.47 9.81
CA TYR A 102 -6.47 -0.73 10.25
C TYR A 102 -7.72 -1.07 9.40
N MET A 103 -8.80 -1.45 10.08
CA MET A 103 -10.10 -1.71 9.46
C MET A 103 -11.02 -0.53 9.78
N SER A 104 -11.27 0.33 8.79
CA SER A 104 -12.13 1.50 8.98
C SER A 104 -13.59 1.07 9.15
N PRO A 105 -14.27 1.49 10.23
CA PRO A 105 -15.71 1.28 10.36
C PRO A 105 -16.51 1.94 9.23
N ARG A 106 -16.00 3.04 8.66
CA ARG A 106 -16.63 3.85 7.61
C ARG A 106 -16.37 3.31 6.20
N TYR A 107 -15.17 2.77 5.95
CA TYR A 107 -14.73 2.33 4.63
C TYR A 107 -14.37 0.84 4.63
N GLN A 108 -15.39 -0.01 4.68
CA GLN A 108 -15.24 -1.47 4.81
C GLN A 108 -14.87 -2.17 3.49
N ASP A 109 -14.95 -1.46 2.36
CA ASP A 109 -14.66 -1.97 1.02
C ASP A 109 -13.15 -2.03 0.71
N LYS A 110 -12.32 -1.41 1.54
CA LYS A 110 -10.89 -1.23 1.28
C LYS A 110 -10.06 -1.43 2.54
N GLU A 111 -8.85 -1.90 2.32
CA GLU A 111 -7.86 -2.04 3.38
C GLU A 111 -6.99 -0.79 3.48
N TYR A 112 -6.89 -0.28 4.70
CA TYR A 112 -6.13 0.92 5.01
C TYR A 112 -5.04 0.62 6.04
N ILE A 113 -4.07 1.53 6.08
CA ILE A 113 -3.22 1.75 7.24
C ILE A 113 -3.63 3.07 7.88
N LEU A 114 -3.55 3.15 9.21
CA LEU A 114 -3.75 4.39 9.96
C LEU A 114 -2.40 5.05 10.16
N VAL A 115 -2.28 6.31 9.76
CA VAL A 115 -1.04 7.08 9.88
C VAL A 115 -1.25 8.42 10.58
N GLU A 116 -0.22 8.84 11.29
CA GLU A 116 -0.04 10.21 11.76
C GLU A 116 0.93 10.92 10.82
N VAL A 117 0.54 12.10 10.34
CA VAL A 117 1.37 12.92 9.47
C VAL A 117 1.64 14.25 10.16
N THR A 118 2.92 14.60 10.24
CA THR A 118 3.36 15.91 10.69
C THR A 118 3.77 16.73 9.48
N ALA A 119 3.03 17.80 9.20
CA ALA A 119 3.34 18.74 8.12
C ALA A 119 4.55 19.62 8.48
N ILE A 120 5.12 20.27 7.47
CA ILE A 120 6.31 21.13 7.63
C ILE A 120 6.10 22.32 8.56
N ASN A 121 4.86 22.79 8.68
CA ASN A 121 4.46 23.86 9.59
C ASN A 121 4.22 23.36 11.03
N GLY A 122 4.46 22.07 11.31
CA GLY A 122 4.24 21.44 12.60
C GLY A 122 2.79 21.01 12.86
N ALA A 123 1.86 21.19 11.92
CA ALA A 123 0.50 20.68 12.07
C ALA A 123 0.50 19.14 12.03
N ILE A 124 -0.20 18.53 12.99
CA ILE A 124 -0.28 17.07 13.14
C ILE A 124 -1.69 16.60 12.81
N THR A 125 -1.80 15.58 11.96
CA THR A 125 -3.05 14.91 11.62
C THR A 125 -2.92 13.41 11.93
N LYS A 126 -3.73 12.89 12.86
CA LYS A 126 -3.56 11.53 13.44
C LYS A 126 -4.50 10.46 12.88
N ASP A 127 -5.42 10.85 12.01
CA ASP A 127 -6.57 10.06 11.58
C ASP A 127 -6.60 9.86 10.06
N LEU A 128 -5.43 9.86 9.42
CA LEU A 128 -5.30 9.66 7.99
C LEU A 128 -5.26 8.17 7.65
N LEU A 129 -6.04 7.80 6.65
CA LEU A 129 -6.15 6.45 6.12
C LEU A 129 -5.46 6.39 4.77
N VAL A 130 -4.34 5.70 4.70
CA VAL A 130 -3.59 5.50 3.46
C VAL A 130 -3.89 4.09 2.94
N PRO A 131 -4.04 3.88 1.62
CA PRO A 131 -4.22 2.53 1.08
C PRO A 131 -3.12 1.58 1.59
N ARG A 132 -3.48 0.33 1.90
CA ARG A 132 -2.55 -0.60 2.57
C ARG A 132 -1.30 -0.91 1.75
N ASP A 133 -1.44 -1.07 0.43
CA ASP A 133 -0.37 -1.57 -0.45
C ASP A 133 0.43 -0.46 -1.14
N VAL A 134 0.62 0.66 -0.45
CA VAL A 134 1.49 1.75 -0.93
C VAL A 134 2.95 1.35 -0.82
N VAL A 135 3.71 1.49 -1.91
CA VAL A 135 5.13 1.18 -1.95
C VAL A 135 5.96 2.46 -1.82
N ILE A 136 6.94 2.43 -0.92
CA ILE A 136 7.96 3.45 -0.74
C ILE A 136 9.23 2.99 -1.42
N CYS A 137 9.75 3.80 -2.32
CA CYS A 137 11.02 3.57 -3.01
C CYS A 137 12.05 4.61 -2.53
N ALA A 138 13.29 4.19 -2.30
CA ALA A 138 14.39 5.11 -2.01
C ALA A 138 15.74 4.49 -2.34
N ILE A 139 16.77 5.32 -2.40
CA ILE A 139 18.17 4.90 -2.52
C ILE A 139 18.85 5.10 -1.18
N SER A 140 19.49 4.06 -0.65
CA SER A 140 20.31 4.15 0.56
C SER A 140 21.48 5.12 0.34
N LYS A 141 21.66 6.10 1.24
CA LYS A 141 22.80 7.03 1.17
C LYS A 141 24.14 6.34 1.48
N GLU A 142 24.11 5.27 2.25
CA GLU A 142 25.32 4.58 2.70
C GLU A 142 25.80 3.56 1.67
N THR A 143 24.87 2.77 1.12
CA THR A 143 25.19 1.64 0.24
C THR A 143 24.89 1.91 -1.22
N GLU A 144 24.24 3.03 -1.54
CA GLU A 144 23.77 3.38 -2.89
C GLU A 144 22.82 2.34 -3.50
N MET A 145 22.29 1.42 -2.69
CA MET A 145 21.35 0.41 -3.13
C MET A 145 19.93 0.96 -3.24
N GLU A 146 19.26 0.60 -4.32
CA GLU A 146 17.83 0.79 -4.54
C GLU A 146 17.04 -0.14 -3.61
N LYS A 147 16.05 0.42 -2.92
CA LYS A 147 15.23 -0.30 -1.94
C LYS A 147 13.77 0.09 -2.07
N ALA A 148 12.90 -0.90 -1.92
CA ALA A 148 11.46 -0.73 -1.92
C ALA A 148 10.82 -1.45 -0.74
N TRP A 149 9.81 -0.82 -0.14
CA TRP A 149 9.06 -1.36 0.99
C TRP A 149 7.58 -1.08 0.82
N TYR A 150 6.73 -1.96 1.34
CA TYR A 150 5.37 -1.54 1.62
C TYR A 150 5.37 -0.56 2.81
N LEU A 151 4.66 0.55 2.68
CA LEU A 151 4.54 1.57 3.74
C LEU A 151 4.03 0.97 5.05
N LYS A 152 3.12 -0.02 4.97
CA LYS A 152 2.61 -0.77 6.13
C LYS A 152 3.68 -1.50 6.94
N LYS A 153 4.84 -1.79 6.35
CA LYS A 153 5.98 -2.47 6.99
C LYS A 153 7.03 -1.52 7.55
N LEU A 154 6.78 -0.21 7.47
CA LEU A 154 7.63 0.82 8.05
C LEU A 154 7.00 1.30 9.35
N SER A 155 7.82 1.67 10.31
CA SER A 155 7.35 2.32 11.54
C SER A 155 7.20 3.83 11.32
N LYS A 156 8.13 4.42 10.55
CA LYS A 156 8.23 5.88 10.38
C LYS A 156 9.03 6.28 9.14
N ILE A 157 8.75 7.46 8.60
CA ILE A 157 9.57 8.15 7.60
C ILE A 157 9.76 9.58 8.06
N ASP A 158 11.01 10.01 8.25
CA ASP A 158 11.38 11.40 8.47
C ASP A 158 11.87 12.02 7.17
N ILE A 159 11.32 13.17 6.81
CA ILE A 159 11.68 13.90 5.60
C ILE A 159 12.63 15.06 5.96
N ASP A 160 13.78 15.08 5.30
CA ASP A 160 14.77 16.14 5.43
C ASP A 160 14.56 17.20 4.35
N LEU A 161 14.12 18.38 4.79
CA LEU A 161 13.85 19.54 3.95
C LEU A 161 14.92 20.63 4.07
N ASN A 162 16.05 20.33 4.74
CA ASN A 162 17.16 21.29 4.82
C ASN A 162 17.81 21.53 3.45
N GLY A 163 17.55 20.67 2.46
CA GLY A 163 17.76 20.95 1.05
C GLY A 163 16.44 21.30 0.35
N LYS A 164 16.44 22.32 -0.50
CA LYS A 164 15.28 22.58 -1.40
C LYS A 164 15.00 21.32 -2.22
N PRO A 165 13.72 20.87 -2.33
CA PRO A 165 13.39 19.77 -3.23
C PRO A 165 13.92 20.07 -4.63
N GLN A 166 14.69 19.14 -5.19
CA GLN A 166 15.20 19.26 -6.55
C GLN A 166 14.23 18.56 -7.49
N VAL A 167 13.86 19.20 -8.60
CA VAL A 167 13.00 18.56 -9.60
C VAL A 167 13.89 17.71 -10.51
N VAL A 168 13.48 16.49 -10.80
CA VAL A 168 14.16 15.66 -11.81
C VAL A 168 13.92 16.30 -13.18
N GLU A 169 14.96 16.90 -13.76
CA GLU A 169 14.87 17.44 -15.12
C GLU A 169 14.80 16.30 -16.14
N ALA A 170 13.82 16.36 -17.04
CA ALA A 170 13.77 15.46 -18.18
C ALA A 170 15.06 15.62 -19.03
N PRO A 171 15.64 14.52 -19.56
CA PRO A 171 16.80 14.62 -20.43
C PRO A 171 16.44 15.52 -21.62
N LYS A 172 17.15 16.66 -21.75
CA LYS A 172 16.98 17.58 -22.89
C LYS A 172 17.23 16.76 -24.16
N GLY A 173 16.16 16.50 -24.91
CA GLY A 173 16.23 15.74 -26.14
C GLY A 173 17.32 16.31 -27.04
N VAL A 174 18.27 15.47 -27.44
CA VAL A 174 19.24 15.80 -28.47
C VAL A 174 18.42 16.02 -29.74
N VAL A 175 18.17 17.28 -30.08
CA VAL A 175 17.60 17.66 -31.37
C VAL A 175 18.61 17.22 -32.42
N LYS A 176 18.35 16.07 -33.05
CA LYS A 176 19.09 15.67 -34.25
C LYS A 176 18.77 16.71 -35.30
N GLN A 177 19.71 17.62 -35.56
CA GLN A 177 19.69 18.45 -36.76
C GLN A 177 19.80 17.50 -37.95
N THR A 178 18.69 17.30 -38.66
CA THR A 178 18.71 16.74 -40.01
C THR A 178 19.15 17.87 -40.94
N ASN A 179 20.35 17.74 -41.49
CA ASN A 179 20.80 18.50 -42.66
C ASN A 179 20.03 18.07 -43.92
#